data_AF-A0A2D5ADP4-F1
#
_entry.id   AF-A0A2D5ADP4-F1
#
_cell.length_a   1.000
_cell.length_b   1.000
_cell.length_c   1.000
_cell.angle_alpha   90.00
_cell.angle_beta   90.00
_cell.angle_gamma   90.00
#
_symmetry.space_group_name_H-M   'P 1'
#
loop_
_entity.id
_entity.type
_entity.pdbx_description
1 polymer ?
#
loop_
_entity_poly.entity_id
_entity_poly.type
_entity_poly.pdbx_seq_one_letter_code
_entity_poly.pdbx_strand_id
1 'polypeptide(L)'
;MREHGTISSADPVSPPTERMLGLSDALFGIAITFLALDFGADPPTAAGDVGSYLQANLSNYLAYAFTFLLVGFQWWRHHKLFRFVKRRTDTLLLINSLLLAVVALVPFGMQALRRNGGSPVSLALFSGMMACIGGLLSVLWEYSVRKNLIIPDLDPAIIKHVRMQLLIMPASFLMVVAGAFLIDFPKGPLGGFGFLLLTVVVGVILTGVLAHPASTTTVERADPTETTGSTAPRTRLLDRIRDGSRSERLKVFTDGVFAVALTIMALRLTPPQQPLTTGADLLAMLSANSAALVAYFISFYVITQQWIRHIHLFDREVVADGRILWLNLILLMLVAFMPFATELIAQPGGRTAVLLYLAILTAATATEMVLGISVRRQDRLIGISADPARIRRRRTESCMIMAIFSIALILGGTMSTPETGLYALLLFTGLDPICRRIAPLPPGSTTEPGASSPPPTSATTPS
;
A
#
# COMPACT_ATOMS: atom_id res chain seq x y z
N MET A 1 -8.90 -28.92 34.89
CA MET A 1 -8.69 -27.45 34.82
C MET A 1 -7.93 -27.14 33.54
N ARG A 2 -8.57 -26.54 32.53
CA ARG A 2 -7.86 -26.04 31.35
C ARG A 2 -7.32 -24.66 31.72
N GLU A 3 -6.00 -24.52 31.85
CA GLU A 3 -5.35 -23.21 31.95
C GLU A 3 -5.88 -22.33 30.81
N HIS A 4 -6.78 -21.41 31.15
CA HIS A 4 -7.17 -20.34 30.24
C HIS A 4 -6.01 -19.36 30.22
N GLY A 5 -4.97 -19.68 29.43
CA GLY A 5 -4.00 -18.69 29.01
C GLY A 5 -4.77 -17.50 28.46
N THR A 6 -4.65 -16.35 29.12
CA THR A 6 -5.36 -15.12 28.80
C THR A 6 -4.86 -14.60 27.46
N ILE A 7 -5.52 -14.99 26.37
CA ILE A 7 -5.17 -14.57 25.01
C ILE A 7 -5.40 -13.05 24.90
N SER A 8 -4.40 -12.30 24.45
CA SER A 8 -4.42 -10.85 24.25
C SER A 8 -4.36 -10.46 22.77
N SER A 9 -4.66 -9.20 22.42
CA SER A 9 -4.51 -8.67 21.06
C SER A 9 -3.08 -8.72 20.55
N ALA A 10 -2.10 -8.62 21.46
CA ALA A 10 -0.67 -8.68 21.16
C ALA A 10 -0.18 -10.10 20.85
N ASP A 11 -0.93 -11.15 21.22
CA ASP A 11 -0.47 -12.52 21.04
C ASP A 11 -0.43 -12.91 19.57
N PRO A 12 0.60 -13.66 19.13
CA PRO A 12 0.69 -14.12 17.76
C PRO A 12 -0.52 -15.01 17.42
N VAL A 13 -0.98 -14.90 16.18
CA VAL A 13 -1.99 -15.83 15.65
C VAL A 13 -1.33 -17.18 15.35
N SER A 14 -2.11 -18.25 15.33
CA SER A 14 -1.58 -19.56 14.92
C SER A 14 -1.04 -19.52 13.47
N PRO A 15 0.03 -20.26 13.12
CA PRO A 15 0.59 -20.25 11.76
C PRO A 15 -0.42 -20.49 10.62
N PRO A 16 -1.44 -21.37 10.77
CA PRO A 16 -2.48 -21.52 9.75
C PRO A 16 -3.34 -20.26 9.54
N THR A 17 -3.53 -19.45 10.58
CA THR A 17 -4.24 -18.17 10.50
C THR A 17 -3.35 -17.13 9.85
N GLU A 18 -2.07 -17.08 10.23
CA GLU A 18 -1.07 -16.20 9.60
C GLU A 18 -1.00 -16.42 8.09
N ARG A 19 -0.95 -17.67 7.63
CA ARG A 19 -1.00 -18.02 6.20
C ARG A 19 -2.26 -17.50 5.49
N MET A 20 -3.42 -17.57 6.14
CA MET A 20 -4.68 -17.01 5.61
C MET A 20 -4.61 -15.48 5.50
N LEU A 21 -4.01 -14.82 6.49
CA LEU A 21 -3.83 -13.37 6.48
C LEU A 21 -2.86 -12.94 5.38
N GLY A 22 -1.73 -13.64 5.22
CA GLY A 22 -0.78 -13.41 4.13
C GLY A 22 -1.40 -13.57 2.74
N LEU A 23 -2.22 -14.61 2.53
CA LEU A 23 -3.00 -14.76 1.29
C LEU A 23 -3.94 -13.58 1.05
N SER A 24 -4.60 -13.12 2.12
CA SER A 24 -5.51 -11.96 2.03
C SER A 24 -4.74 -10.70 1.66
N ASP A 25 -3.61 -10.44 2.31
CA ASP A 25 -2.76 -9.27 2.06
C ASP A 25 -2.24 -9.26 0.61
N ALA A 26 -1.82 -10.41 0.10
CA ALA A 26 -1.42 -10.58 -1.29
C ALA A 26 -2.57 -10.32 -2.28
N LEU A 27 -3.76 -10.89 -2.07
CA LEU A 27 -4.90 -10.72 -2.98
C LEU A 27 -5.47 -9.29 -2.98
N PHE A 28 -5.52 -8.64 -1.82
CA PHE A 28 -5.85 -7.21 -1.75
C PHE A 28 -4.82 -6.37 -2.51
N GLY A 29 -3.52 -6.65 -2.33
CA GLY A 29 -2.45 -5.97 -3.06
C GLY A 29 -2.54 -6.15 -4.58
N ILE A 30 -2.72 -7.38 -5.06
CA ILE A 30 -2.93 -7.68 -6.49
C ILE A 30 -4.14 -6.93 -7.03
N ALA A 31 -5.28 -7.01 -6.34
CA ALA A 31 -6.53 -6.40 -6.80
C ALA A 31 -6.42 -4.87 -6.97
N ILE A 32 -5.80 -4.16 -6.02
CA ILE A 32 -5.65 -2.70 -6.13
C ILE A 32 -4.64 -2.29 -7.19
N THR A 33 -3.56 -3.05 -7.38
CA THR A 33 -2.57 -2.73 -8.43
C THR A 33 -3.14 -3.00 -9.82
N PHE A 34 -3.99 -4.02 -9.97
CA PHE A 34 -4.64 -4.34 -11.25
C PHE A 34 -5.64 -3.27 -11.70
N LEU A 35 -6.11 -2.39 -10.81
CA LEU A 35 -6.92 -1.23 -11.19
C LEU A 35 -6.19 -0.31 -12.18
N ALA A 36 -4.86 -0.31 -12.15
CA ALA A 36 -4.05 0.48 -13.07
C ALA A 36 -3.79 -0.21 -14.42
N LEU A 37 -4.15 -1.49 -14.57
CA LEU A 37 -3.77 -2.29 -15.74
C LEU A 37 -4.46 -1.82 -17.03
N ASP A 38 -5.74 -1.42 -16.96
CA ASP A 38 -6.52 -1.00 -18.13
C ASP A 38 -6.31 0.49 -18.50
N PHE A 39 -5.34 1.18 -17.90
CA PHE A 39 -4.91 2.47 -18.43
C PHE A 39 -4.03 2.26 -19.66
N GLY A 40 -4.26 3.06 -20.70
CA GLY A 40 -3.51 2.96 -21.94
C GLY A 40 -4.06 1.95 -22.96
N ALA A 41 -5.31 1.47 -22.80
CA ALA A 41 -5.92 0.58 -23.79
C ALA A 41 -6.02 1.22 -25.20
N ASP A 42 -6.20 2.55 -25.26
CA ASP A 42 -6.16 3.35 -26.48
C ASP A 42 -5.09 4.46 -26.31
N PRO A 43 -3.79 4.13 -26.41
CA PRO A 43 -2.74 5.09 -26.14
C PRO A 43 -2.66 6.15 -27.26
N PRO A 44 -2.25 7.39 -26.95
CA PRO A 44 -2.06 8.42 -27.96
C PRO A 44 -0.99 7.99 -28.97
N THR A 45 -1.23 8.19 -30.27
CA THR A 45 -0.30 7.78 -31.33
C THR A 45 0.84 8.78 -31.55
N ALA A 46 0.68 10.02 -31.09
CA ALA A 46 1.69 11.07 -31.22
C ALA A 46 1.96 11.76 -29.89
N ALA A 47 3.21 12.18 -29.69
CA ALA A 47 3.65 12.87 -28.47
C ALA A 47 2.87 14.16 -28.19
N GLY A 48 2.42 14.87 -29.24
CA GLY A 48 1.60 16.08 -29.12
C GLY A 48 0.22 15.85 -28.50
N ASP A 49 -0.33 14.63 -28.66
CA ASP A 49 -1.68 14.28 -28.22
C ASP A 49 -1.72 13.77 -26.78
N VAL A 50 -0.56 13.53 -26.15
CA VAL A 50 -0.50 13.04 -24.76
C VAL A 50 -1.23 13.99 -23.80
N GLY A 51 -1.08 15.30 -23.99
CA GLY A 51 -1.73 16.30 -23.14
C GLY A 51 -3.25 16.26 -23.21
N SER A 52 -3.81 16.24 -24.42
CA SER A 52 -5.25 16.17 -24.65
C SER A 52 -5.81 14.82 -24.21
N TYR A 53 -5.07 13.73 -24.43
CA TYR A 53 -5.43 12.38 -23.95
C TYR A 53 -5.55 12.33 -22.42
N LEU A 54 -4.58 12.88 -21.68
CA LEU A 54 -4.63 12.91 -20.21
C LEU A 54 -5.80 13.76 -19.70
N GLN A 55 -6.07 14.90 -20.34
CA GLN A 55 -7.20 15.77 -19.97
C GLN A 55 -8.55 15.09 -20.22
N ALA A 56 -8.70 14.43 -21.37
CA ALA A 56 -9.91 13.70 -21.73
C ALA A 56 -10.20 12.54 -20.77
N ASN A 57 -9.16 11.93 -20.18
CA ASN A 57 -9.25 10.79 -19.28
C ASN A 57 -9.18 11.16 -17.78
N LEU A 58 -9.26 12.44 -17.41
CA LEU A 58 -9.12 12.87 -16.02
C LEU A 58 -10.09 12.17 -15.06
N SER A 59 -11.35 11.98 -15.46
CA SER A 59 -12.35 11.25 -14.67
C SER A 59 -11.95 9.80 -14.41
N ASN A 60 -11.29 9.13 -15.36
CA ASN A 60 -10.83 7.76 -15.20
C ASN A 60 -9.70 7.66 -14.16
N TYR A 61 -8.78 8.64 -14.12
CA TYR A 61 -7.73 8.70 -13.11
C TYR A 61 -8.28 8.98 -11.70
N LEU A 62 -9.30 9.85 -11.60
CA LEU A 62 -10.00 10.08 -10.33
C LEU A 62 -10.76 8.84 -9.86
N ALA A 63 -11.42 8.12 -10.76
CA ALA A 63 -12.08 6.85 -10.45
C ALA A 63 -11.07 5.78 -9.99
N TYR A 64 -9.88 5.74 -10.57
CA TYR A 64 -8.78 4.90 -10.09
C TYR A 64 -8.33 5.29 -8.69
N ALA A 65 -7.97 6.55 -8.47
CA ALA A 65 -7.48 7.00 -7.17
C ALA A 65 -8.50 6.73 -6.06
N PHE A 66 -9.77 7.04 -6.33
CA PHE A 66 -10.87 6.74 -5.42
C PHE A 66 -11.02 5.25 -5.14
N THR A 67 -11.05 4.40 -6.18
CA THR A 67 -11.23 2.95 -6.02
C THR A 67 -10.04 2.32 -5.29
N PHE A 68 -8.81 2.75 -5.62
CA PHE A 68 -7.59 2.28 -4.98
C PHE A 68 -7.63 2.56 -3.47
N LEU A 69 -7.90 3.81 -3.09
CA LEU A 69 -7.99 4.22 -1.70
C LEU A 69 -9.15 3.54 -0.96
N LEU A 70 -10.29 3.36 -1.64
CA LEU A 70 -11.46 2.69 -1.08
C LEU A 70 -11.19 1.22 -0.77
N VAL A 71 -10.61 0.46 -1.72
CA VAL A 71 -10.25 -0.95 -1.48
C VAL A 71 -9.13 -1.06 -0.45
N GLY A 72 -8.12 -0.19 -0.50
CA GLY A 72 -7.08 -0.11 0.53
C GLY A 72 -7.62 0.16 1.93
N PHE A 73 -8.66 1.00 2.03
CA PHE A 73 -9.39 1.21 3.29
C PHE A 73 -10.16 -0.04 3.74
N GLN A 74 -10.73 -0.84 2.82
CA GLN A 74 -11.34 -2.13 3.20
C GLN A 74 -10.30 -3.14 3.68
N TRP A 75 -9.13 -3.19 3.03
CA TRP A 75 -8.00 -3.97 3.53
C TRP A 75 -7.61 -3.54 4.95
N TRP A 76 -7.58 -2.23 5.24
CA TRP A 76 -7.30 -1.75 6.59
C TRP A 76 -8.34 -2.19 7.62
N ARG A 77 -9.63 -2.16 7.26
CA ARG A 77 -10.72 -2.66 8.12
C ARG A 77 -10.58 -4.15 8.38
N HIS A 78 -10.32 -4.93 7.33
CA HIS A 78 -10.00 -6.35 7.44
C HIS A 78 -8.80 -6.59 8.37
N HIS A 79 -7.73 -5.82 8.18
CA HIS A 79 -6.54 -5.86 9.02
C HIS A 79 -6.86 -5.58 10.50
N LYS A 80 -7.63 -4.52 10.77
CA LYS A 80 -8.09 -4.17 12.12
C LYS A 80 -8.95 -5.24 12.77
N LEU A 81 -9.85 -5.85 12.00
CA LEU A 81 -10.77 -6.88 12.49
C LEU A 81 -10.01 -8.11 13.02
N PHE A 82 -9.00 -8.56 12.26
CA PHE A 82 -8.20 -9.72 12.62
C PHE A 82 -7.23 -9.49 13.79
N ARG A 83 -7.20 -8.28 14.38
CA ARG A 83 -6.55 -8.04 15.68
C ARG A 83 -7.32 -8.72 16.81
N PHE A 84 -8.65 -8.78 16.67
CA PHE A 84 -9.53 -9.39 17.66
C PHE A 84 -9.75 -10.88 17.39
N VAL A 85 -9.63 -11.36 16.16
CA VAL A 85 -9.87 -12.76 15.80
C VAL A 85 -8.59 -13.57 15.99
N LYS A 86 -8.60 -14.52 16.93
CA LYS A 86 -7.42 -15.29 17.33
C LYS A 86 -7.42 -16.73 16.83
N ARG A 87 -8.60 -17.26 16.49
CA ARG A 87 -8.77 -18.62 15.99
C ARG A 87 -9.47 -18.60 14.64
N ARG A 88 -9.04 -19.46 13.72
CA ARG A 88 -9.77 -19.73 12.48
C ARG A 88 -10.55 -21.03 12.58
N THR A 89 -11.67 -21.07 11.85
CA THR A 89 -12.41 -22.31 11.54
C THR A 89 -12.51 -22.40 10.01
N ASP A 90 -12.87 -23.57 9.48
CA ASP A 90 -12.99 -23.73 8.02
C ASP A 90 -14.13 -22.88 7.44
N THR A 91 -15.21 -22.67 8.19
CA THR A 91 -16.27 -21.73 7.80
C THR A 91 -15.78 -20.28 7.77
N LEU A 92 -14.95 -19.86 8.75
CA LEU A 92 -14.35 -18.52 8.73
C LEU A 92 -13.43 -18.36 7.52
N LEU A 93 -12.65 -19.40 7.21
CA LEU A 93 -11.81 -19.44 6.01
C LEU A 93 -12.65 -19.32 4.74
N LEU A 94 -13.76 -20.04 4.64
CA LEU A 94 -14.68 -19.94 3.49
C LEU A 94 -15.27 -18.53 3.34
N ILE A 95 -15.72 -17.91 4.44
CA ILE A 95 -16.23 -16.52 4.42
C ILE A 95 -15.12 -15.57 3.95
N ASN A 96 -13.89 -15.76 4.44
CA ASN A 96 -12.74 -14.97 4.00
C ASN A 96 -12.43 -15.20 2.51
N SER A 97 -12.48 -16.44 2.03
CA SER A 97 -12.29 -16.77 0.61
C SER A 97 -13.35 -16.13 -0.29
N LEU A 98 -14.61 -16.11 0.14
CA LEU A 98 -15.68 -15.40 -0.59
C LEU A 98 -15.44 -13.89 -0.61
N LEU A 99 -15.00 -13.30 0.50
CA LEU A 99 -14.58 -11.90 0.54
C LEU A 99 -13.48 -11.61 -0.48
N LEU A 100 -12.44 -12.43 -0.51
CA LEU A 100 -11.31 -12.27 -1.43
C LEU A 100 -11.72 -12.47 -2.90
N ALA A 101 -12.66 -13.38 -3.19
CA ALA A 101 -13.20 -13.56 -4.53
C ALA A 101 -13.89 -12.28 -5.04
N VAL A 102 -14.69 -11.60 -4.20
CA VAL A 102 -15.32 -10.33 -4.58
C VAL A 102 -14.30 -9.20 -4.71
N VAL A 103 -13.29 -9.15 -3.83
CA VAL A 103 -12.18 -8.18 -3.93
C VAL A 103 -11.43 -8.34 -5.26
N ALA A 104 -11.16 -9.57 -5.68
CA ALA A 104 -10.50 -9.86 -6.95
C ALA A 104 -11.32 -9.42 -8.18
N LEU A 105 -12.65 -9.29 -8.05
CA LEU A 105 -13.55 -8.81 -9.10
C LEU A 105 -13.65 -7.27 -9.18
N VAL A 106 -13.08 -6.52 -8.23
CA VAL A 106 -13.17 -5.06 -8.22
C VAL A 106 -12.61 -4.40 -9.47
N PRO A 107 -11.46 -4.82 -10.05
CA PRO A 107 -10.96 -4.25 -11.30
C PRO A 107 -11.97 -4.35 -12.44
N PHE A 108 -12.68 -5.47 -12.55
CA PHE A 108 -13.74 -5.64 -13.54
C PHE A 108 -14.91 -4.67 -13.30
N GLY A 109 -15.38 -4.53 -12.06
CA GLY A 109 -16.44 -3.57 -11.73
C GLY A 109 -16.07 -2.13 -12.03
N MET A 110 -14.82 -1.75 -11.76
CA MET A 110 -14.29 -0.41 -12.03
C MET A 110 -14.18 -0.14 -13.54
N GLN A 111 -13.76 -1.13 -14.32
CA GLN A 111 -13.73 -1.05 -15.79
C GLN A 111 -15.15 -0.90 -16.37
N ALA A 112 -16.12 -1.67 -15.88
CA ALA A 112 -17.52 -1.57 -16.30
C ALA A 112 -18.11 -0.20 -16.01
N LEU A 113 -17.78 0.39 -14.85
CA LEU A 113 -18.19 1.74 -14.46
C LEU A 113 -17.60 2.81 -15.40
N ARG A 114 -16.31 2.70 -15.74
CA ARG A 114 -15.61 3.64 -16.63
C ARG A 114 -16.15 3.60 -18.06
N ARG A 115 -16.26 2.42 -18.66
CA ARG A 115 -16.61 2.28 -20.09
C ARG A 115 -18.03 2.74 -20.42
N ASN A 116 -18.97 2.57 -19.48
CA ASN A 116 -20.37 2.92 -19.68
C ASN A 116 -20.78 4.26 -19.04
N GLY A 117 -19.81 5.12 -18.71
CA GLY A 117 -20.05 6.49 -18.22
C GLY A 117 -20.92 6.58 -16.96
N GLY A 118 -20.91 5.55 -16.10
CA GLY A 118 -21.75 5.54 -14.90
C GLY A 118 -23.23 5.25 -15.17
N SER A 119 -23.57 4.51 -16.24
CA SER A 119 -24.92 3.97 -16.43
C SER A 119 -25.48 3.35 -15.13
N PRO A 120 -26.81 3.40 -14.89
CA PRO A 120 -27.45 2.83 -13.71
C PRO A 120 -26.96 1.40 -13.38
N VAL A 121 -26.88 0.55 -14.40
CA VAL A 121 -26.43 -0.84 -14.26
C VAL A 121 -24.96 -0.91 -13.82
N SER A 122 -24.08 -0.13 -14.44
CA SER A 122 -22.66 -0.12 -14.08
C SER A 122 -22.40 0.47 -12.69
N LEU A 123 -23.15 1.49 -12.29
CA LEU A 123 -23.10 2.09 -10.96
C LEU A 123 -23.60 1.12 -9.89
N ALA A 124 -24.72 0.45 -10.16
CA ALA A 124 -25.28 -0.58 -9.29
C ALA A 124 -24.36 -1.80 -9.17
N LEU A 125 -23.73 -2.24 -10.27
CA LEU A 125 -22.76 -3.34 -10.28
C LEU A 125 -21.57 -3.02 -9.37
N PHE A 126 -20.89 -1.89 -9.59
CA PHE A 126 -19.72 -1.49 -8.80
C PHE A 126 -20.08 -1.27 -7.33
N SER A 127 -21.16 -0.54 -7.06
CA SER A 127 -21.62 -0.27 -5.70
C SER A 127 -22.07 -1.55 -5.00
N GLY A 128 -22.72 -2.46 -5.72
CA GLY A 128 -23.11 -3.79 -5.22
C GLY A 128 -21.92 -4.65 -4.84
N MET A 129 -20.84 -4.65 -5.63
CA MET A 129 -19.58 -5.31 -5.26
C MET A 129 -18.99 -4.72 -3.98
N MET A 130 -18.94 -3.40 -3.85
CA MET A 130 -18.44 -2.73 -2.65
C MET A 130 -19.32 -2.99 -1.41
N ALA A 131 -20.65 -3.01 -1.58
CA ALA A 131 -21.59 -3.40 -0.54
C ALA A 131 -21.37 -4.85 -0.11
N CYS A 132 -21.15 -5.76 -1.06
CA CYS A 132 -20.86 -7.16 -0.81
C CYS A 132 -19.57 -7.35 -0.01
N ILE A 133 -18.48 -6.65 -0.36
CA ILE A 133 -17.21 -6.67 0.38
C ILE A 133 -17.42 -6.25 1.84
N GLY A 134 -18.07 -5.11 2.09
CA GLY A 134 -18.33 -4.66 3.46
C GLY A 134 -19.34 -5.54 4.21
N GLY A 135 -20.31 -6.13 3.50
CA GLY A 135 -21.28 -7.08 4.04
C GLY A 135 -20.60 -8.38 4.49
N LEU A 136 -19.71 -8.94 3.66
CA LEU A 136 -18.91 -10.11 4.01
C LEU A 136 -17.96 -9.83 5.17
N LEU A 137 -17.37 -8.64 5.27
CA LEU A 137 -16.62 -8.22 6.46
C LEU A 137 -17.51 -8.20 7.72
N SER A 138 -18.76 -7.74 7.60
CA SER A 138 -19.73 -7.75 8.70
C SER A 138 -20.12 -9.18 9.09
N VAL A 139 -20.36 -10.06 8.12
CA VAL A 139 -20.65 -11.49 8.36
C VAL A 139 -19.46 -12.18 9.03
N LEU A 140 -18.24 -11.89 8.59
CA LEU A 140 -17.01 -12.42 9.18
C LEU A 140 -16.88 -12.00 10.65
N TRP A 141 -17.17 -10.73 10.97
CA TRP A 141 -17.22 -10.24 12.35
C TRP A 141 -18.29 -10.97 13.18
N GLU A 142 -19.52 -11.01 12.70
CA GLU A 142 -20.64 -11.66 13.42
C GLU A 142 -20.37 -13.13 13.68
N TYR A 143 -19.85 -13.84 12.69
CA TYR A 143 -19.49 -15.24 12.83
C TYR A 143 -18.40 -15.43 13.88
N SER A 144 -17.36 -14.59 13.85
CA SER A 144 -16.24 -14.64 14.81
C SER A 144 -16.71 -14.41 16.25
N VAL A 145 -17.62 -13.46 16.47
CA VAL A 145 -18.22 -13.20 17.79
C VAL A 145 -19.09 -14.38 18.23
N ARG A 146 -20.01 -14.85 17.39
CA ARG A 146 -20.94 -15.95 17.74
C ARG A 146 -20.26 -17.28 18.03
N LYS A 147 -19.11 -17.53 17.40
CA LYS A 147 -18.33 -18.76 17.59
C LYS A 147 -17.19 -18.60 18.59
N ASN A 148 -17.12 -17.50 19.33
CA ASN A 148 -16.07 -17.21 20.32
C ASN A 148 -14.65 -17.40 19.74
N LEU A 149 -14.46 -16.92 18.50
CA LEU A 149 -13.16 -16.94 17.81
C LEU A 149 -12.33 -15.68 18.10
N ILE A 150 -12.96 -14.70 18.76
CA ILE A 150 -12.35 -13.45 19.19
C ILE A 150 -11.58 -13.63 20.52
N ILE A 151 -10.82 -12.59 20.89
CA ILE A 151 -10.16 -12.48 22.21
C ILE A 151 -11.20 -12.75 23.32
N PRO A 152 -10.88 -13.62 24.31
CA PRO A 152 -11.73 -13.85 25.47
C PRO A 152 -12.00 -12.54 26.23
N ASP A 153 -13.21 -12.39 26.77
CA ASP A 153 -13.60 -11.25 27.62
C ASP A 153 -13.48 -9.86 26.94
N LEU A 154 -13.58 -9.82 25.60
CA LEU A 154 -13.62 -8.56 24.86
C LEU A 154 -14.88 -7.75 25.24
N ASP A 155 -14.69 -6.48 25.61
CA ASP A 155 -15.77 -5.58 26.02
C ASP A 155 -16.92 -5.56 24.99
N PRO A 156 -18.17 -5.88 25.40
CA PRO A 156 -19.36 -5.80 24.54
C PRO A 156 -19.55 -4.44 23.85
N ALA A 157 -19.09 -3.34 24.45
CA ALA A 157 -19.11 -2.01 23.83
C ALA A 157 -18.23 -1.94 22.58
N ILE A 158 -17.02 -2.54 22.63
CA ILE A 158 -16.13 -2.66 21.47
C ILE A 158 -16.81 -3.51 20.38
N ILE A 159 -17.47 -4.60 20.78
CA ILE A 159 -18.18 -5.47 19.83
C ILE A 159 -19.27 -4.71 19.08
N LYS A 160 -20.10 -3.97 19.81
CA LYS A 160 -21.15 -3.13 19.24
C LYS A 160 -20.57 -2.04 18.33
N HIS A 161 -19.48 -1.41 18.76
CA HIS A 161 -18.80 -0.36 18.01
C HIS A 161 -18.27 -0.86 16.67
N VAL A 162 -17.52 -1.97 16.66
CA VAL A 162 -17.01 -2.60 15.44
C VAL A 162 -18.17 -3.00 14.53
N ARG A 163 -19.23 -3.63 15.07
CA ARG A 163 -20.44 -3.99 14.31
C ARG A 163 -21.06 -2.78 13.60
N MET A 164 -21.30 -1.68 14.32
CA MET A 164 -21.89 -0.47 13.75
C MET A 164 -21.00 0.11 12.65
N GLN A 165 -19.70 0.26 12.90
CA GLN A 165 -18.76 0.74 11.88
C GLN A 165 -18.71 -0.14 10.64
N LEU A 166 -18.88 -1.46 10.82
CA LEU A 166 -18.81 -2.37 9.70
C LEU A 166 -20.00 -2.21 8.73
N LEU A 167 -21.17 -1.81 9.25
CA LEU A 167 -22.42 -1.66 8.50
C LEU A 167 -22.56 -0.32 7.76
N ILE A 168 -21.86 0.74 8.19
CA ILE A 168 -21.97 2.08 7.57
C ILE A 168 -21.65 2.03 6.07
N MET A 169 -20.53 1.42 5.70
CA MET A 169 -20.09 1.34 4.30
C MET A 169 -21.03 0.51 3.41
N PRO A 170 -21.41 -0.74 3.77
CA PRO A 170 -22.42 -1.48 3.04
C PRO A 170 -23.72 -0.71 2.85
N ALA A 171 -24.24 -0.09 3.92
CA ALA A 171 -25.44 0.71 3.84
C ALA A 171 -25.27 1.88 2.86
N SER A 172 -24.14 2.59 2.92
CA SER A 172 -23.87 3.69 1.99
C SER A 172 -23.84 3.24 0.53
N PHE A 173 -23.22 2.10 0.23
CA PHE A 173 -23.22 1.56 -1.13
C PHE A 173 -24.58 1.04 -1.58
N LEU A 174 -25.39 0.46 -0.68
CA LEU A 174 -26.77 0.08 -1.00
C LEU A 174 -27.64 1.32 -1.30
N MET A 175 -27.40 2.45 -0.64
CA MET A 175 -28.03 3.72 -1.03
C MET A 175 -27.61 4.14 -2.44
N VAL A 176 -26.36 3.92 -2.83
CA VAL A 176 -25.92 4.20 -4.21
C VAL A 176 -26.61 3.27 -5.22
N VAL A 177 -26.75 1.99 -4.89
CA VAL A 177 -27.49 1.02 -5.73
C VAL A 177 -28.96 1.46 -5.89
N ALA A 178 -29.62 1.85 -4.81
CA ALA A 178 -31.00 2.34 -4.88
C ALA A 178 -31.08 3.63 -5.70
N GLY A 179 -30.19 4.60 -5.43
CA GLY A 179 -30.11 5.85 -6.17
C GLY A 179 -29.87 5.65 -7.67
N ALA A 180 -29.07 4.65 -8.05
CA ALA A 180 -28.80 4.31 -9.45
C ALA A 180 -30.07 4.10 -10.30
N PHE A 181 -31.12 3.55 -9.71
CA PHE A 181 -32.38 3.25 -10.41
C PHE A 181 -33.52 4.23 -10.10
N LEU A 182 -33.42 4.97 -8.99
CA LEU A 182 -34.46 5.87 -8.52
C LEU A 182 -34.22 7.34 -8.90
N ILE A 183 -32.98 7.69 -9.27
CA ILE A 183 -32.56 9.07 -9.56
C ILE A 183 -32.06 9.14 -11.00
N ASP A 184 -32.61 10.08 -11.78
CA ASP A 184 -32.10 10.43 -13.10
C ASP A 184 -30.85 11.30 -12.97
N PHE A 185 -29.68 10.66 -12.95
CA PHE A 185 -28.41 11.36 -12.88
C PHE A 185 -28.13 12.16 -14.16
N PRO A 186 -27.51 13.36 -14.04
CA PRO A 186 -27.02 14.09 -15.20
C PRO A 186 -26.11 13.22 -16.08
N LYS A 187 -26.32 13.26 -17.39
CA LYS A 187 -25.45 12.58 -18.35
C LYS A 187 -24.03 13.17 -18.25
N GLY A 188 -23.05 12.31 -18.04
CA GLY A 188 -21.64 12.68 -17.98
C GLY A 188 -20.89 12.09 -16.78
N PRO A 189 -19.56 12.27 -16.73
CA PRO A 189 -18.70 11.62 -15.73
C PRO A 189 -18.91 12.12 -14.31
N LEU A 190 -19.60 13.25 -14.10
CA LEU A 190 -19.88 13.82 -12.78
C LEU A 190 -21.22 13.39 -12.17
N GLY A 191 -22.11 12.74 -12.94
CA GLY A 191 -23.45 12.36 -12.48
C GLY A 191 -23.41 11.25 -11.41
N GLY A 192 -23.62 10.00 -11.84
CA GLY A 192 -23.64 8.85 -10.93
C GLY A 192 -22.34 8.64 -10.15
N PHE A 193 -21.19 8.95 -10.76
CA PHE A 193 -19.89 8.87 -10.08
C PHE A 193 -19.71 9.94 -9.00
N GLY A 194 -20.22 11.16 -9.22
CA GLY A 194 -20.20 12.21 -8.19
C GLY A 194 -21.07 11.84 -6.98
N PHE A 195 -22.22 11.21 -7.23
CA PHE A 195 -23.09 10.70 -6.15
C PHE A 195 -22.43 9.56 -5.36
N LEU A 196 -21.76 8.62 -6.05
CA LEU A 196 -20.94 7.59 -5.42
C LEU A 196 -19.86 8.22 -4.52
N LEU A 197 -19.10 9.17 -5.06
CA LEU A 197 -18.04 9.85 -4.33
C LEU A 197 -18.59 10.54 -3.07
N LEU A 198 -19.65 11.33 -3.20
CA LEU A 198 -20.28 12.02 -2.09
C LEU A 198 -20.75 11.03 -1.02
N THR A 199 -21.46 9.99 -1.41
CA THR A 199 -22.05 9.00 -0.49
C THR A 199 -20.97 8.26 0.29
N VAL A 200 -19.86 7.91 -0.36
CA VAL A 200 -18.71 7.27 0.31
C VAL A 200 -17.98 8.24 1.21
N VAL A 201 -17.76 9.49 0.80
CA VAL A 201 -17.16 10.53 1.65
C VAL A 201 -18.00 10.73 2.91
N VAL A 202 -19.32 10.84 2.78
CA VAL A 202 -20.25 10.91 3.92
C VAL A 202 -20.12 9.65 4.79
N GLY A 203 -20.08 8.45 4.20
CA GLY A 203 -19.86 7.21 4.95
C GLY A 203 -18.53 7.17 5.72
N VAL A 204 -17.44 7.68 5.13
CA VAL A 204 -16.12 7.78 5.78
C VAL A 204 -16.17 8.78 6.93
N ILE A 205 -16.78 9.95 6.72
CA ILE A 205 -16.96 10.98 7.76
C ILE A 205 -17.79 10.43 8.91
N LEU A 206 -18.93 9.78 8.61
CA LEU A 206 -19.78 9.13 9.60
C LEU A 206 -19.01 8.07 10.39
N THR A 207 -18.16 7.28 9.71
CA THR A 207 -17.29 6.31 10.40
C THR A 207 -16.35 7.01 11.37
N GLY A 208 -15.76 8.16 10.99
CA GLY A 208 -14.88 8.96 11.85
C GLY A 208 -15.58 9.65 13.02
N VAL A 209 -16.77 10.20 12.80
CA VAL A 209 -17.58 10.86 13.85
C VAL A 209 -18.11 9.83 14.85
N LEU A 210 -18.59 8.69 14.36
CA LEU A 210 -19.04 7.57 15.19
C LEU A 210 -17.87 6.79 15.80
N ALA A 211 -16.62 7.10 15.43
CA ALA A 211 -15.40 6.50 16.00
C ALA A 211 -15.04 7.03 17.40
N HIS A 212 -15.87 7.87 18.04
CA HIS A 212 -15.63 8.29 19.42
C HIS A 212 -15.49 7.06 20.33
N PRO A 213 -14.30 6.83 20.91
CA PRO A 213 -14.08 5.67 21.75
C PRO A 213 -14.72 5.94 23.11
N ALA A 214 -15.66 5.08 23.51
CA ALA A 214 -15.81 4.80 24.93
C ALA A 214 -14.53 4.07 25.35
N SER A 215 -13.55 4.84 25.84
CA SER A 215 -12.29 4.41 26.50
C SER A 215 -11.45 3.34 25.78
N THR A 216 -10.22 3.71 25.42
CA THR A 216 -9.06 2.82 25.37
C THR A 216 -9.02 1.89 26.59
N THR A 217 -9.59 0.69 26.45
CA THR A 217 -9.38 -0.44 27.35
C THR A 217 -8.57 -1.45 26.58
N THR A 218 -7.25 -1.31 26.68
CA THR A 218 -6.39 -2.50 26.67
C THR A 218 -6.96 -3.42 27.74
N VAL A 219 -7.38 -4.63 27.37
CA VAL A 219 -7.72 -5.68 28.33
C VAL A 219 -6.43 -5.98 29.10
N GLU A 220 -6.26 -5.32 30.24
CA GLU A 220 -5.11 -5.48 31.10
C GLU A 220 -5.32 -6.69 31.99
N ARG A 221 -4.35 -7.61 31.96
CA ARG A 221 -4.31 -8.74 32.89
C ARG A 221 -4.10 -8.20 34.30
N ALA A 222 -5.07 -8.43 35.19
CA ALA A 222 -4.80 -8.39 36.63
C ALA A 222 -4.02 -9.67 36.99
N ASP A 223 -2.72 -9.55 37.29
CA ASP A 223 -1.96 -10.67 37.84
C ASP A 223 -2.31 -10.79 39.35
N PRO A 224 -2.76 -11.96 39.85
CA PRO A 224 -3.17 -12.11 41.25
C PRO A 224 -2.02 -12.02 42.29
N THR A 225 -0.78 -11.76 41.87
CA THR A 225 0.42 -11.91 42.72
C THR A 225 1.33 -10.69 42.83
N GLU A 226 0.94 -9.50 42.36
CA GLU A 226 1.77 -8.29 42.52
C GLU A 226 1.36 -7.46 43.75
N THR A 227 1.88 -7.87 44.91
CA THR A 227 1.99 -7.01 46.09
C THR A 227 3.11 -5.99 45.87
N THR A 228 2.75 -4.71 45.89
CA THR A 228 3.56 -3.53 46.26
C THR A 228 4.95 -3.33 45.62
N GLY A 229 5.05 -2.23 44.85
CA GLY A 229 6.20 -1.32 44.90
C GLY A 229 7.31 -1.58 43.88
N SER A 230 7.22 -0.93 42.71
CA SER A 230 8.37 -0.39 41.95
C SER A 230 7.83 0.28 40.69
N THR A 231 8.50 1.31 40.20
CA THR A 231 8.18 2.16 39.04
C THR A 231 8.24 1.45 37.67
N ALA A 232 8.06 0.13 37.65
CA ALA A 232 8.05 -0.77 36.50
C ALA A 232 6.71 -1.01 35.72
N PRO A 233 5.53 -0.44 36.07
CA PRO A 233 4.29 -0.70 35.32
C PRO A 233 4.26 -0.12 33.90
N ARG A 234 4.90 1.04 33.68
CA ARG A 234 4.82 1.77 32.39
C ARG A 234 5.57 1.10 31.24
N THR A 235 6.66 0.39 31.53
CA THR A 235 7.52 -0.25 30.52
C THR A 235 6.90 -1.52 29.95
N ARG A 236 6.22 -2.36 30.76
CA ARG A 236 5.48 -3.55 30.28
C ARG A 236 4.15 -3.24 29.58
N LEU A 237 3.61 -2.03 29.77
CA LEU A 237 2.43 -1.51 29.09
C LEU A 237 2.75 -1.08 27.65
N LEU A 238 3.93 -0.49 27.44
CA LEU A 238 4.45 -0.12 26.11
C LEU A 238 4.77 -1.35 25.25
N ASP A 239 5.22 -2.45 25.85
CA ASP A 239 5.44 -3.73 25.15
C ASP A 239 4.14 -4.41 24.67
N ARG A 240 2.99 -4.12 25.30
CA ARG A 240 1.65 -4.62 24.90
C ARG A 240 0.92 -3.71 23.90
N ILE A 241 1.35 -2.46 23.78
CA ILE A 241 0.92 -1.50 22.74
C ILE A 241 1.62 -1.77 21.39
N ARG A 242 2.66 -2.61 21.41
CA ARG A 242 3.59 -3.02 20.34
C ARG A 242 3.08 -4.17 19.46
N ASP A 243 1.82 -4.14 18.99
CA ASP A 243 1.24 -5.15 18.08
C ASP A 243 2.14 -5.40 16.83
N GLY A 244 3.03 -6.40 16.87
CA GLY A 244 3.90 -6.79 15.75
C GLY A 244 3.14 -7.21 14.49
N SER A 245 1.92 -7.77 14.66
CA SER A 245 1.04 -8.16 13.55
C SER A 245 0.58 -6.99 12.68
N ARG A 246 0.65 -5.74 13.19
CA ARG A 246 0.30 -4.53 12.41
C ARG A 246 1.34 -4.19 11.37
N SER A 247 2.60 -4.19 11.79
CA SER A 247 3.73 -3.86 10.92
C SER A 247 3.92 -4.95 9.89
N GLU A 248 3.89 -6.22 10.31
CA GLU A 248 4.15 -7.36 9.43
C GLU A 248 3.16 -7.46 8.27
N ARG A 249 1.85 -7.36 8.55
CA ARG A 249 0.84 -7.38 7.49
C ARG A 249 0.93 -6.17 6.56
N LEU A 250 1.29 -4.99 7.09
CA LEU A 250 1.53 -3.80 6.28
C LEU A 250 2.72 -4.00 5.34
N LYS A 251 3.80 -4.64 5.81
CA LYS A 251 4.96 -5.01 4.99
C LYS A 251 4.54 -5.95 3.87
N VAL A 252 3.92 -7.09 4.20
CA VAL A 252 3.48 -8.10 3.22
C VAL A 252 2.56 -7.49 2.16
N PHE A 253 1.59 -6.67 2.58
CA PHE A 253 0.70 -5.96 1.67
C PHE A 253 1.46 -4.99 0.75
N THR A 254 2.39 -4.21 1.31
CA THR A 254 3.19 -3.25 0.54
C THR A 254 4.12 -3.95 -0.44
N ASP A 255 4.84 -4.98 0.01
CA ASP A 255 5.72 -5.81 -0.82
C ASP A 255 4.95 -6.45 -1.98
N GLY A 256 3.73 -6.93 -1.71
CA GLY A 256 2.83 -7.44 -2.74
C GLY A 256 2.52 -6.40 -3.82
N VAL A 257 2.20 -5.16 -3.43
CA VAL A 257 1.92 -4.08 -4.41
C VAL A 257 3.16 -3.72 -5.23
N PHE A 258 4.34 -3.62 -4.61
CA PHE A 258 5.59 -3.37 -5.34
C PHE A 258 5.90 -4.50 -6.34
N ALA A 259 5.80 -5.76 -5.91
CA ALA A 259 6.05 -6.92 -6.77
C ALA A 259 5.08 -6.96 -7.97
N VAL A 260 3.80 -6.68 -7.74
CA VAL A 260 2.80 -6.64 -8.82
C VAL A 260 3.05 -5.46 -9.76
N ALA A 261 3.42 -4.28 -9.24
CA ALA A 261 3.73 -3.12 -10.09
C ALA A 261 4.94 -3.40 -11.01
N LEU A 262 6.01 -3.97 -10.45
CA LEU A 262 7.23 -4.34 -11.20
C LEU A 262 6.92 -5.37 -12.31
N THR A 263 6.05 -6.34 -12.04
CA THR A 263 5.68 -7.38 -13.02
C THR A 263 4.72 -6.86 -14.08
N ILE A 264 3.72 -6.04 -13.73
CA ILE A 264 2.83 -5.41 -14.72
C ILE A 264 3.61 -4.56 -15.72
N MET A 265 4.66 -3.88 -15.28
CA MET A 265 5.49 -3.09 -16.17
C MET A 265 6.19 -3.96 -17.24
N ALA A 266 6.60 -5.18 -16.89
CA ALA A 266 7.12 -6.14 -17.87
C ALA A 266 6.01 -6.64 -18.81
N LEU A 267 4.79 -6.85 -18.31
CA LEU A 267 3.64 -7.26 -19.12
C LEU A 267 3.20 -6.20 -20.15
N ARG A 268 3.56 -4.93 -19.95
CA ARG A 268 3.29 -3.84 -20.89
C ARG A 268 4.28 -3.78 -22.07
N LEU A 269 5.35 -4.59 -22.05
CA LEU A 269 6.22 -4.71 -23.21
C LEU A 269 5.49 -5.44 -24.33
N THR A 270 5.41 -4.82 -25.51
CA THR A 270 4.68 -5.38 -26.65
C THR A 270 5.43 -6.61 -27.19
N PRO A 271 4.83 -7.83 -27.16
CA PRO A 271 5.43 -9.00 -27.77
C PRO A 271 5.41 -8.87 -29.31
N PRO A 272 6.26 -9.65 -30.02
CA PRO A 272 6.21 -9.69 -31.48
C PRO A 272 4.82 -10.12 -31.96
N GLN A 273 4.18 -9.29 -32.80
CA GLN A 273 2.88 -9.60 -33.40
C GLN A 273 2.99 -10.53 -34.61
N GLN A 274 4.18 -10.60 -35.22
CA GLN A 274 4.50 -11.48 -36.34
C GLN A 274 5.50 -12.56 -35.89
N PRO A 275 5.44 -13.78 -36.45
CA PRO A 275 6.40 -14.83 -36.15
C PRO A 275 7.83 -14.36 -36.47
N LEU A 276 8.74 -14.48 -35.50
CA LEU A 276 10.17 -14.25 -35.73
C LEU A 276 10.75 -15.47 -36.42
N THR A 277 11.14 -15.35 -37.69
CA THR A 277 11.61 -16.48 -38.51
C THR A 277 13.13 -16.57 -38.56
N THR A 278 13.83 -15.45 -38.36
CA THR A 278 15.29 -15.38 -38.40
C THR A 278 15.87 -14.63 -37.19
N GLY A 279 17.16 -14.81 -36.91
CA GLY A 279 17.87 -14.02 -35.89
C GLY A 279 17.96 -12.52 -36.24
N ALA A 280 17.92 -12.18 -37.53
CA ALA A 280 17.87 -10.79 -37.97
C ALA A 280 16.53 -10.13 -37.62
N ASP A 281 15.42 -10.86 -37.73
CA ASP A 281 14.09 -10.37 -37.33
C ASP A 281 14.06 -10.04 -35.84
N LEU A 282 14.68 -10.88 -35.00
CA LEU A 282 14.79 -10.64 -33.55
C LEU A 282 15.62 -9.38 -33.25
N LEU A 283 16.79 -9.23 -33.88
CA LEU A 283 17.64 -8.05 -33.69
C LEU A 283 16.93 -6.76 -34.15
N ALA A 284 16.23 -6.82 -35.29
CA ALA A 284 15.45 -5.70 -35.79
C ALA A 284 14.34 -5.32 -34.78
N MET A 285 13.60 -6.29 -34.25
CA MET A 285 12.57 -6.06 -33.24
C MET A 285 13.15 -5.45 -31.95
N LEU A 286 14.26 -5.97 -31.44
CA LEU A 286 14.92 -5.44 -30.24
C LEU A 286 15.44 -4.02 -30.47
N SER A 287 16.01 -3.74 -31.65
CA SER A 287 16.47 -2.40 -31.99
C SER A 287 15.33 -1.39 -32.07
N ALA A 288 14.20 -1.78 -32.67
CA ALA A 288 12.99 -0.96 -32.78
C ALA A 288 12.34 -0.68 -31.41
N ASN A 289 12.44 -1.61 -30.46
CA ASN A 289 11.87 -1.49 -29.11
C ASN A 289 12.90 -1.09 -28.04
N SER A 290 14.11 -0.69 -28.44
CA SER A 290 15.20 -0.37 -27.52
C SER A 290 14.83 0.71 -26.50
N ALA A 291 14.09 1.75 -26.91
CA ALA A 291 13.60 2.79 -26.02
C ALA A 291 12.66 2.25 -24.92
N ALA A 292 11.74 1.36 -25.28
CA ALA A 292 10.82 0.73 -24.33
C ALA A 292 11.57 -0.16 -23.32
N LEU A 293 12.56 -0.93 -23.79
CA LEU A 293 13.41 -1.75 -22.92
C LEU A 293 14.23 -0.90 -21.96
N VAL A 294 14.83 0.20 -22.42
CA VAL A 294 15.58 1.12 -21.57
C VAL A 294 14.67 1.78 -20.53
N ALA A 295 13.49 2.27 -20.94
CA ALA A 295 12.49 2.84 -20.04
C ALA A 295 12.05 1.83 -18.96
N TYR A 296 11.85 0.57 -19.36
CA TYR A 296 11.55 -0.54 -18.45
C TYR A 296 12.68 -0.73 -17.42
N PHE A 297 13.93 -0.91 -17.83
CA PHE A 297 15.04 -1.19 -16.91
C PHE A 297 15.31 -0.02 -15.95
N ILE A 298 15.24 1.22 -16.45
CA ILE A 298 15.38 2.42 -15.60
C ILE A 298 14.25 2.46 -14.56
N SER A 299 13.00 2.25 -14.99
CA SER A 299 11.85 2.26 -14.08
C SER A 299 11.93 1.13 -13.06
N PHE A 300 12.34 -0.07 -13.49
CA PHE A 300 12.52 -1.22 -12.61
C PHE A 300 13.53 -0.87 -11.52
N TYR A 301 14.71 -0.38 -11.91
CA TYR A 301 15.73 0.04 -10.97
C TYR A 301 15.23 1.11 -9.98
N VAL A 302 14.61 2.19 -10.47
CA VAL A 302 14.15 3.30 -9.62
C VAL A 302 13.06 2.85 -8.63
N ILE A 303 12.09 2.05 -9.09
CA ILE A 303 11.04 1.51 -8.22
C ILE A 303 11.62 0.52 -7.21
N THR A 304 12.59 -0.31 -7.59
CA THR A 304 13.32 -1.18 -6.65
C THR A 304 14.08 -0.37 -5.61
N GLN A 305 14.74 0.73 -5.98
CA GLN A 305 15.40 1.61 -5.01
C GLN A 305 14.39 2.21 -4.02
N GLN A 306 13.20 2.55 -4.48
CA GLN A 306 12.11 3.01 -3.61
C GLN A 306 11.63 1.91 -2.66
N TRP A 307 11.48 0.69 -3.15
CA TRP A 307 11.13 -0.47 -2.31
C TRP A 307 12.20 -0.76 -1.25
N ILE A 308 13.50 -0.74 -1.59
CA ILE A 308 14.59 -0.94 -0.63
C ILE A 308 14.54 0.08 0.51
N ARG A 309 14.29 1.37 0.19
CA ARG A 309 14.13 2.42 1.20
C ARG A 309 12.89 2.18 2.08
N HIS A 310 11.80 1.70 1.49
CA HIS A 310 10.58 1.34 2.23
C HIS A 310 10.84 0.18 3.19
N ILE A 311 11.49 -0.91 2.76
CA ILE A 311 11.89 -2.00 3.66
C ILE A 311 12.69 -1.44 4.82
N HIS A 312 13.71 -0.63 4.54
CA HIS A 312 14.53 -0.03 5.58
C HIS A 312 13.77 0.90 6.52
N LEU A 313 12.65 1.48 6.09
CA LEU A 313 11.76 2.27 6.95
C LEU A 313 10.99 1.38 7.92
N PHE A 314 10.63 0.17 7.50
CA PHE A 314 9.85 -0.80 8.26
C PHE A 314 10.67 -1.96 8.84
N ASP A 315 12.01 -1.98 8.71
CA ASP A 315 12.91 -2.96 9.36
C ASP A 315 12.72 -3.03 10.89
N ARG A 316 12.17 -1.97 11.48
CA ARG A 316 11.83 -1.89 12.91
C ARG A 316 10.35 -2.20 13.13
N GLU A 317 10.01 -2.61 14.35
CA GLU A 317 8.61 -2.77 14.77
C GLU A 317 7.92 -1.39 14.84
N VAL A 318 7.47 -0.89 13.69
CA VAL A 318 6.72 0.37 13.58
C VAL A 318 5.25 0.12 13.94
N VAL A 319 4.73 0.88 14.89
CA VAL A 319 3.30 0.85 15.22
C VAL A 319 2.52 1.62 14.15
N ALA A 320 1.97 0.92 13.16
CA ALA A 320 1.19 1.59 12.11
C ALA A 320 -0.11 2.23 12.69
N ASP A 321 -0.12 3.55 12.78
CA ASP A 321 -1.31 4.36 13.07
C ASP A 321 -2.12 4.65 11.78
N GLY A 322 -3.26 5.33 11.92
CA GLY A 322 -4.11 5.67 10.77
C GLY A 322 -3.41 6.58 9.76
N ARG A 323 -2.53 7.48 10.21
CA ARG A 323 -1.82 8.43 9.33
C ARG A 323 -0.76 7.70 8.50
N ILE A 324 0.03 6.84 9.11
CA ILE A 324 1.04 6.00 8.44
C ILE A 324 0.36 5.14 7.37
N LEU A 325 -0.78 4.55 7.70
CA LEU A 325 -1.53 3.74 6.75
C LEU A 325 -2.03 4.56 5.55
N TRP A 326 -2.63 5.73 5.75
CA TRP A 326 -3.08 6.58 4.64
C TRP A 326 -1.91 7.03 3.76
N LEU A 327 -0.80 7.45 4.36
CA LEU A 327 0.41 7.80 3.62
C LEU A 327 0.96 6.60 2.83
N ASN A 328 0.93 5.40 3.42
CA ASN A 328 1.32 4.18 2.74
C ASN A 328 0.40 3.87 1.55
N LEU A 329 -0.92 3.99 1.71
CA LEU A 329 -1.87 3.80 0.61
C LEU A 329 -1.67 4.81 -0.53
N ILE A 330 -1.36 6.07 -0.22
CA ILE A 330 -1.03 7.08 -1.24
C ILE A 330 0.26 6.72 -1.96
N LEU A 331 1.30 6.30 -1.23
CA LEU A 331 2.56 5.83 -1.83
C LEU A 331 2.31 4.66 -2.78
N LEU A 332 1.57 3.65 -2.31
CA LEU A 332 1.24 2.46 -3.09
C LEU A 332 0.42 2.79 -4.34
N MET A 333 -0.51 3.74 -4.25
CA MET A 333 -1.30 4.21 -5.39
C MET A 333 -0.42 4.84 -6.47
N LEU A 334 0.57 5.63 -6.07
CA LEU A 334 1.53 6.26 -6.99
C LEU A 334 2.44 5.20 -7.64
N VAL A 335 2.97 4.26 -6.84
CA VAL A 335 3.79 3.14 -7.31
C VAL A 335 3.01 2.25 -8.28
N ALA A 336 1.77 1.89 -7.95
CA ALA A 336 0.90 1.09 -8.80
C ALA A 336 0.54 1.77 -10.13
N PHE A 337 0.62 3.10 -10.20
CA PHE A 337 0.37 3.87 -11.42
C PHE A 337 1.61 4.00 -12.32
N MET A 338 2.80 3.70 -11.80
CA MET A 338 4.07 3.78 -12.55
C MET A 338 4.09 2.98 -13.86
N PRO A 339 3.56 1.74 -13.95
CA PRO A 339 3.62 0.97 -15.20
C PRO A 339 2.99 1.70 -16.39
N PHE A 340 1.87 2.39 -16.16
CA PHE A 340 1.22 3.21 -17.19
C PHE A 340 2.06 4.45 -17.57
N ALA A 341 2.66 5.12 -16.58
CA ALA A 341 3.53 6.25 -16.86
C ALA A 341 4.80 5.84 -17.64
N THR A 342 5.36 4.66 -17.34
CA THR A 342 6.50 4.06 -18.05
C THR A 342 6.15 3.72 -19.50
N GLU A 343 4.93 3.27 -19.77
CA GLU A 343 4.46 3.02 -21.13
C GLU A 343 4.37 4.32 -21.94
N LEU A 344 3.78 5.38 -21.36
CA LEU A 344 3.64 6.66 -22.06
C LEU A 344 4.98 7.30 -22.45
N ILE A 345 6.03 7.13 -21.63
CA ILE A 345 7.38 7.62 -22.01
C ILE A 345 8.01 6.78 -23.11
N ALA A 346 7.66 5.50 -23.20
CA ALA A 346 8.16 4.60 -24.23
C ALA A 346 7.46 4.85 -25.57
N GLN A 347 6.13 4.97 -25.55
CA GLN A 347 5.29 5.23 -26.71
C GLN A 347 4.03 6.02 -26.29
N PRO A 348 3.76 7.22 -26.84
CA PRO A 348 4.49 7.88 -27.93
C PRO A 348 5.69 8.71 -27.45
N GLY A 349 5.90 8.86 -26.14
CA GLY A 349 6.97 9.68 -25.56
C GLY A 349 6.64 11.18 -25.51
N GLY A 350 7.70 12.00 -25.49
CA GLY A 350 7.60 13.46 -25.48
C GLY A 350 7.44 14.10 -24.10
N ARG A 351 7.44 15.44 -24.09
CA ARG A 351 7.59 16.24 -22.86
C ARG A 351 6.50 15.96 -21.83
N THR A 352 5.25 15.87 -22.24
CA THR A 352 4.13 15.63 -21.31
C THR A 352 4.23 14.27 -20.62
N ALA A 353 4.59 13.21 -21.36
CA ALA A 353 4.78 11.88 -20.80
C ALA A 353 5.94 11.84 -19.80
N VAL A 354 7.08 12.44 -20.17
CA VAL A 354 8.27 12.53 -19.30
C VAL A 354 7.96 13.31 -18.03
N LEU A 355 7.28 14.45 -18.14
CA LEU A 355 6.89 15.26 -16.98
C LEU A 355 5.90 14.54 -16.07
N LEU A 356 4.92 13.80 -16.63
CA LEU A 356 3.99 13.00 -15.83
C LEU A 356 4.75 11.92 -15.04
N TYR A 357 5.63 11.17 -15.70
CA TYR A 357 6.45 10.14 -15.07
C TYR A 357 7.31 10.70 -13.92
N LEU A 358 8.02 11.80 -14.17
CA LEU A 358 8.88 12.46 -13.17
C LEU A 358 8.04 13.06 -12.03
N ALA A 359 6.85 13.59 -12.32
CA ALA A 359 5.95 14.12 -11.30
C ALA A 359 5.45 13.01 -10.37
N ILE A 360 5.10 11.83 -10.90
CA ILE A 360 4.67 10.68 -10.08
C ILE A 360 5.82 10.19 -9.20
N LEU A 361 7.04 10.05 -9.72
CA LEU A 361 8.23 9.69 -8.93
C LEU A 361 8.54 10.70 -7.82
N THR A 362 8.43 11.98 -8.14
CA THR A 362 8.63 13.07 -7.17
C THR A 362 7.57 13.00 -6.07
N ALA A 363 6.29 12.80 -6.44
CA ALA A 363 5.19 12.67 -5.49
C ALA A 363 5.33 11.41 -4.62
N ALA A 364 5.75 10.27 -5.19
CA ALA A 364 5.98 9.03 -4.46
C ALA A 364 7.10 9.22 -3.43
N THR A 365 8.21 9.82 -3.85
CA THR A 365 9.34 10.16 -2.98
C THR A 365 8.95 11.16 -1.88
N ALA A 366 8.16 12.17 -2.20
CA ALA A 366 7.66 13.12 -1.21
C ALA A 366 6.78 12.43 -0.17
N THR A 367 5.90 11.53 -0.62
CA THR A 367 5.04 10.74 0.25
C THR A 367 5.86 9.83 1.17
N GLU A 368 6.86 9.14 0.63
CA GLU A 368 7.79 8.31 1.40
C GLU A 368 8.59 9.13 2.42
N MET A 369 9.03 10.34 2.06
CA MET A 369 9.71 11.26 2.98
C MET A 369 8.79 11.67 4.14
N VAL A 370 7.52 12.01 3.85
CA VAL A 370 6.51 12.36 4.87
C VAL A 370 6.16 11.14 5.73
N LEU A 371 6.09 9.94 5.16
CA LEU A 371 5.92 8.68 5.87
C LEU A 371 7.08 8.47 6.86
N GLY A 372 8.33 8.63 6.40
CA GLY A 372 9.52 8.54 7.25
C GLY A 372 9.55 9.58 8.37
N ILE A 373 9.09 10.81 8.13
CA ILE A 373 8.93 11.83 9.19
C ILE A 373 7.87 11.39 10.21
N SER A 374 6.77 10.81 9.75
CA SER A 374 5.65 10.39 10.60
C SER A 374 6.06 9.22 11.51
N VAL A 375 6.74 8.21 10.96
CA VAL A 375 7.31 7.09 11.73
C VAL A 375 8.28 7.59 12.80
N ARG A 376 9.21 8.48 12.45
CA ARG A 376 10.17 9.03 13.43
C ARG A 376 9.52 9.86 14.53
N ARG A 377 8.48 10.63 14.20
CA ARG A 377 7.72 11.39 15.21
C ARG A 377 7.09 10.43 16.21
N GLN A 378 6.56 9.31 15.73
CA GLN A 378 5.97 8.29 16.57
C GLN A 378 7.02 7.57 17.44
N ASP A 379 8.16 7.17 16.86
CA ASP A 379 9.27 6.56 17.62
C ASP A 379 9.71 7.47 18.78
N ARG A 380 9.82 8.78 18.51
CA ARG A 380 10.16 9.78 19.54
C ARG A 380 9.10 9.88 20.64
N LEU A 381 7.81 9.80 20.28
CA LEU A 381 6.71 9.81 21.25
C LEU A 381 6.72 8.55 22.13
N ILE A 382 7.17 7.41 21.60
CA ILE A 382 7.23 6.12 22.30
C ILE A 382 8.56 5.95 23.08
N GLY A 383 9.49 6.90 22.95
CA GLY A 383 10.77 6.87 23.66
C GLY A 383 11.82 5.94 23.04
N ILE A 384 11.62 5.49 21.80
CA ILE A 384 12.62 4.71 21.06
C ILE A 384 13.74 5.67 20.64
N SER A 385 14.91 5.55 21.28
CA SER A 385 16.08 6.34 20.92
C SER A 385 16.68 5.82 19.62
N ALA A 386 16.86 6.72 18.65
CA ALA A 386 17.52 6.42 17.39
C ALA A 386 18.83 7.22 17.30
N ASP A 387 19.88 6.56 16.83
CA ASP A 387 21.19 7.18 16.61
C ASP A 387 21.07 8.44 15.73
N PRO A 388 21.45 9.64 16.23
CA PRO A 388 21.41 10.88 15.47
C PRO A 388 22.16 10.83 14.14
N ALA A 389 23.26 10.06 14.06
CA ALA A 389 24.03 9.93 12.82
C ALA A 389 23.23 9.17 11.75
N ARG A 390 22.51 8.10 12.12
CA ARG A 390 21.61 7.36 11.22
C ARG A 390 20.43 8.22 10.77
N ILE A 391 19.86 9.02 11.66
CA ILE A 391 18.78 9.97 11.32
C ILE A 391 19.29 11.00 10.31
N ARG A 392 20.45 11.61 10.56
CA ARG A 392 21.06 12.57 9.65
C ARG A 392 21.33 11.93 8.29
N ARG A 393 21.91 10.72 8.26
CA ARG A 393 22.19 9.99 7.01
C ARG A 393 20.94 9.75 6.18
N ARG A 394 19.87 9.20 6.77
CA ARG A 394 18.60 8.96 6.07
C ARG A 394 17.94 10.25 5.59
N ARG A 395 18.03 11.33 6.37
CA ARG A 395 17.52 12.64 5.98
C ARG A 395 18.29 13.21 4.79
N THR A 396 19.62 13.16 4.83
CA THR A 396 20.48 13.61 3.72
C THR A 396 20.15 12.83 2.46
N GLU A 397 20.05 11.50 2.55
CA GLU A 397 19.69 10.63 1.43
C GLU A 397 18.32 11.02 0.84
N SER A 398 17.29 11.14 1.68
CA SER A 398 15.94 11.53 1.24
C SER A 398 15.93 12.92 0.55
N CYS A 399 16.65 13.90 1.10
CA CYS A 399 16.75 15.23 0.50
C CYS A 399 17.50 15.22 -0.84
N MET A 400 18.57 14.44 -0.95
CA MET A 400 19.35 14.30 -2.19
C MET A 400 18.52 13.64 -3.28
N ILE A 401 17.75 12.60 -2.95
CA ILE A 401 16.83 11.95 -3.89
C ILE A 401 15.76 12.93 -4.37
N MET A 402 15.15 13.68 -3.44
CA MET A 402 14.19 14.73 -3.78
C MET A 402 14.81 15.79 -4.72
N ALA A 403 16.06 16.19 -4.46
CA ALA A 403 16.77 17.12 -5.33
C ALA A 403 17.03 16.53 -6.71
N ILE A 404 17.45 15.26 -6.82
CA ILE A 404 17.64 14.57 -8.11
C ILE A 404 16.34 14.58 -8.92
N PHE A 405 15.20 14.20 -8.32
CA PHE A 405 13.93 14.20 -9.03
C PHE A 405 13.45 15.60 -9.41
N SER A 406 13.67 16.60 -8.53
CA SER A 406 13.34 18.00 -8.84
C SER A 406 14.19 18.52 -10.01
N ILE A 407 15.49 18.21 -10.04
CA ILE A 407 16.38 18.55 -11.14
C ILE A 407 15.93 17.83 -12.42
N ALA A 408 15.62 16.53 -12.34
CA ALA A 408 15.12 15.77 -13.48
C ALA A 408 13.86 16.41 -14.07
N LEU A 409 12.91 16.82 -13.22
CA LEU A 409 11.67 17.47 -13.62
C LEU A 409 11.92 18.82 -14.29
N ILE A 410 12.83 19.64 -13.73
CA ILE A 410 13.23 20.94 -14.30
C ILE A 410 13.90 20.74 -15.66
N LEU A 411 14.85 19.80 -15.77
CA LEU A 411 15.52 19.50 -17.03
C LEU A 411 14.54 18.98 -18.09
N GLY A 412 13.63 18.07 -17.74
CA GLY A 412 12.62 17.56 -18.67
C GLY A 412 11.66 18.65 -19.16
N GLY A 413 11.36 19.65 -18.33
CA GLY A 413 10.51 20.78 -18.68
C GLY A 413 11.20 21.85 -19.55
N THR A 414 12.50 22.06 -19.33
CA THR A 414 13.25 23.19 -19.93
C THR A 414 14.10 22.82 -21.13
N MET A 415 14.60 21.59 -21.20
CA MET A 415 15.47 21.14 -22.29
C MET A 415 14.67 20.91 -23.57
N SER A 416 15.33 21.10 -24.72
CA SER A 416 14.76 20.87 -26.05
C SER A 416 14.35 19.40 -26.23
N THR A 417 15.18 18.48 -25.74
CA THR A 417 14.92 17.03 -25.65
C THR A 417 14.50 16.67 -24.22
N PRO A 418 13.19 16.47 -23.94
CA PRO A 418 12.69 16.23 -22.59
C PRO A 418 13.25 14.96 -21.94
N GLU A 419 13.65 13.98 -22.75
CA GLU A 419 14.26 12.71 -22.32
C GLU A 419 15.56 12.94 -21.53
N THR A 420 16.20 14.10 -21.69
CA THR A 420 17.37 14.48 -20.88
C THR A 420 17.10 14.50 -19.38
N GLY A 421 15.87 14.78 -18.96
CA GLY A 421 15.46 14.67 -17.56
C GLY A 421 15.64 13.25 -17.01
N LEU A 422 15.48 12.22 -17.85
CA LEU A 422 15.66 10.83 -17.45
C LEU A 422 17.14 10.50 -17.19
N TYR A 423 18.10 11.15 -17.86
CA TYR A 423 19.53 10.94 -17.58
C TYR A 423 19.92 11.42 -16.18
N ALA A 424 19.21 12.39 -15.59
CA ALA A 424 19.44 12.78 -14.20
C ALA A 424 19.19 11.63 -13.21
N LEU A 425 18.42 10.60 -13.61
CA LEU A 425 18.23 9.39 -12.80
C LEU A 425 19.51 8.55 -12.69
N LEU A 426 20.49 8.73 -13.59
CA LEU A 426 21.80 8.08 -13.44
C LEU A 426 22.57 8.57 -12.21
N LEU A 427 22.22 9.74 -11.66
CA LEU A 427 22.80 10.26 -10.42
C LEU A 427 22.53 9.36 -9.20
N PHE A 428 21.54 8.47 -9.27
CA PHE A 428 21.32 7.45 -8.23
C PHE A 428 22.54 6.54 -8.04
N THR A 429 23.31 6.26 -9.10
CA THR A 429 24.51 5.39 -9.03
C THR A 429 25.61 5.95 -8.12
N GLY A 430 25.72 7.28 -8.03
CA GLY A 430 26.68 7.98 -7.18
C GLY A 430 26.12 8.41 -5.82
N LEU A 431 24.84 8.17 -5.55
CA LEU A 431 24.14 8.72 -4.39
C LEU A 431 24.73 8.23 -3.06
N ASP A 432 24.92 6.92 -2.92
CA ASP A 432 25.39 6.33 -1.66
C ASP A 432 26.81 6.79 -1.27
N PRO A 433 27.81 6.76 -2.17
CA PRO A 433 29.13 7.34 -1.88
C PRO A 433 29.08 8.80 -1.42
N ILE A 434 28.24 9.64 -2.05
CA ILE A 434 28.08 11.05 -1.69
C ILE A 434 27.44 11.17 -0.31
N CYS A 435 26.41 10.38 -0.02
CA CYS A 435 25.75 10.36 1.29
C CYS A 435 26.70 9.90 2.41
N ARG A 436 27.61 8.94 2.13
CA ARG A 436 28.68 8.53 3.07
C ARG A 436 29.61 9.67 3.42
N ARG A 437 29.96 10.52 2.44
CA ARG A 437 30.84 11.68 2.65
C ARG A 437 30.16 12.80 3.44
N ILE A 438 28.90 13.11 3.12
CA ILE A 438 28.15 14.21 3.76
C ILE A 438 27.66 13.83 5.17
N ALA A 439 27.24 12.58 5.36
CA ALA A 439 26.69 12.09 6.62
C ALA A 439 27.31 10.72 6.97
N PRO A 440 28.57 10.72 7.47
CA PRO A 440 29.24 9.49 7.89
C PRO A 440 28.53 8.87 9.10
N LEU A 441 28.53 7.54 9.13
CA LEU A 441 28.09 6.74 10.28
C LEU A 441 29.29 6.48 11.20
N PRO A 442 29.11 6.37 12.52
CA PRO A 442 30.19 6.10 13.45
C PRO A 442 30.85 4.72 13.18
N PRO A 443 32.19 4.61 13.34
CA PRO A 443 32.90 3.34 13.19
C PRO A 443 32.37 2.32 14.20
N GLY A 444 31.98 1.13 13.74
CA GLY A 444 31.32 0.07 14.53
C GLY A 444 29.84 -0.16 14.21
N SER A 445 29.25 0.61 13.28
CA SER A 445 27.86 0.44 12.83
C SER A 445 27.68 -0.40 11.56
N THR A 446 28.78 -0.82 10.94
CA THR A 446 28.82 -1.78 9.82
C THR A 446 28.91 -3.20 10.37
N THR A 447 27.82 -3.72 10.94
CA THR A 447 27.62 -5.17 10.86
C THR A 447 27.03 -5.45 9.49
N GLU A 448 27.88 -5.90 8.57
CA GLU A 448 27.38 -6.74 7.48
C GLU A 448 26.55 -7.87 8.10
N PRO A 449 25.35 -8.18 7.58
CA PRO A 449 24.61 -9.34 8.03
C PRO A 449 25.33 -10.60 7.54
N GLY A 450 26.27 -11.13 8.35
CA GLY A 450 26.92 -12.41 8.04
C GLY A 450 28.29 -12.69 8.67
N ALA A 451 29.00 -11.71 9.21
CA ALA A 451 30.30 -11.97 9.84
C ALA A 451 30.12 -12.29 11.34
N SER A 452 29.84 -13.56 11.65
CA SER A 452 30.04 -14.08 13.00
C SER A 452 31.48 -13.80 13.43
N SER A 453 31.64 -13.14 14.58
CA SER A 453 32.92 -13.03 15.28
C SER A 453 33.58 -14.42 15.37
N PRO A 454 34.89 -14.58 15.09
CA PRO A 454 35.54 -15.85 15.35
C PRO A 454 35.45 -16.15 16.85
N PRO A 455 35.23 -17.41 17.26
CA PRO A 455 35.17 -17.78 18.67
C PRO A 455 36.50 -17.45 19.34
N PRO A 456 36.50 -17.06 20.63
CA PRO A 456 37.74 -16.80 21.34
C PRO A 456 38.55 -18.09 21.37
N THR A 457 39.76 -18.03 20.81
CA THR A 457 40.78 -19.08 20.93
C THR A 457 41.02 -19.35 22.40
N SER A 458 40.54 -20.49 22.89
CA SER A 458 40.93 -21.03 24.18
C SER A 458 42.42 -21.31 24.15
N ALA A 459 43.20 -20.51 24.88
CA ALA A 459 44.59 -20.78 25.12
C ALA A 459 44.72 -22.09 25.91
N THR A 460 45.14 -23.15 25.23
CA THR A 460 45.72 -24.34 25.84
C THR A 460 46.99 -23.94 26.58
N THR A 461 46.96 -23.99 27.90
CA THR A 461 48.15 -24.08 28.75
C THR A 461 48.85 -25.43 28.48
N PRO A 462 50.17 -25.47 28.21
CA PRO A 462 50.89 -26.72 28.16
C PRO A 462 51.26 -27.18 29.58
N SER A 463 51.11 -28.49 29.77
CA SER A 463 51.69 -29.43 30.76
C SER A 463 52.11 -28.94 32.13
#